data_AF-A0A974BHM3-F1
#
_entry.id   AF-A0A974BHM3-F1
#
_cell.length_a   1.000
_cell.length_b   1.000
_cell.length_c   1.000
_cell.angle_alpha   90.00
_cell.angle_beta   90.00
_cell.angle_gamma   90.00
#
_symmetry.space_group_name_H-M   'P 1'
#
loop_
_entity.id
_entity.type
_entity.pdbx_description
1 polymer ?
#
loop_
_entity_poly.entity_id
_entity_poly.type
_entity_poly.pdbx_seq_one_letter_code
_entity_poly.pdbx_strand_id
1 'polypeptide(L)'
;MNTNNKKSKVSYIVVFIIGTLIGFFGVFNSVFSDGSTYERAVTILVVLIIYAVSGVIIGFIKPIKTMLYLPCLSITGLVLLLFYMYKEFNILYLVYFILILIISYFGLKTGSSFIRHKK
;
A
#
# COMPACT_ATOMS: atom_id res chain seq x y z
N MET A 1 -16.04 22.53 -18.50
CA MET A 1 -15.69 21.58 -17.42
C MET A 1 -14.62 20.63 -17.95
N ASN A 2 -13.36 20.79 -17.53
CA ASN A 2 -12.19 20.17 -18.17
C ASN A 2 -12.16 18.65 -17.91
N THR A 3 -12.32 17.83 -18.96
CA THR A 3 -12.44 16.36 -18.88
C THR A 3 -11.21 15.68 -18.27
N ASN A 4 -10.03 16.31 -18.39
CA ASN A 4 -8.79 15.87 -17.77
C ASN A 4 -8.82 15.88 -16.23
N ASN A 5 -9.55 16.82 -15.61
CA ASN A 5 -9.67 16.91 -14.16
C ASN A 5 -10.62 15.84 -13.59
N LYS A 6 -11.60 15.38 -14.36
CA LYS A 6 -12.51 14.30 -13.93
C LYS A 6 -11.79 12.95 -13.91
N LYS A 7 -10.98 12.67 -14.95
CA LYS A 7 -10.18 11.44 -15.05
C LYS A 7 -9.12 11.33 -13.95
N SER A 8 -8.50 12.44 -13.53
CA SER A 8 -7.51 12.42 -12.45
C SER A 8 -8.14 12.15 -11.08
N LYS A 9 -9.29 12.76 -10.77
CA LYS A 9 -10.02 12.53 -9.51
C LYS A 9 -10.48 11.08 -9.34
N VAL A 10 -11.04 10.47 -10.40
CA VAL A 10 -11.49 9.06 -10.36
C VAL A 10 -10.31 8.12 -10.07
N SER A 11 -9.12 8.40 -10.62
CA SER A 11 -7.93 7.58 -10.37
C SER A 11 -7.52 7.55 -8.90
N TYR A 12 -7.57 8.69 -8.20
CA TYR A 12 -7.24 8.73 -6.77
C TYR A 12 -8.26 7.94 -5.94
N ILE A 13 -9.55 8.05 -6.28
CA ILE A 13 -10.61 7.31 -5.59
C ILE A 13 -10.39 5.81 -5.74
N VAL A 14 -10.09 5.34 -6.97
CA VAL A 14 -9.83 3.92 -7.22
C VAL A 14 -8.62 3.42 -6.44
N VAL A 15 -7.50 4.15 -6.49
CA VAL A 15 -6.28 3.79 -5.72
C VAL A 15 -6.55 3.78 -4.22
N PHE A 16 -7.33 4.75 -3.73
CA PHE A 16 -7.72 4.81 -2.32
C PHE A 16 -8.62 3.64 -1.91
N ILE A 17 -9.57 3.22 -2.75
CA ILE A 17 -10.40 2.04 -2.49
C ILE A 17 -9.53 0.77 -2.46
N ILE A 18 -8.63 0.60 -3.44
CA ILE A 18 -7.69 -0.53 -3.47
C ILE A 18 -6.82 -0.54 -2.22
N GLY A 19 -6.20 0.60 -1.88
CA GLY A 19 -5.39 0.76 -0.68
C GLY A 19 -6.17 0.50 0.61
N THR A 20 -7.44 0.88 0.64
CA THR A 20 -8.34 0.61 1.77
C THR A 20 -8.67 -0.86 1.89
N LEU A 21 -8.94 -1.58 0.79
CA LEU A 21 -9.19 -3.02 0.82
C LEU A 21 -7.95 -3.79 1.25
N ILE A 22 -6.77 -3.45 0.71
CA ILE A 22 -5.50 -4.10 1.09
C ILE A 22 -5.16 -3.77 2.55
N GLY A 23 -5.29 -2.50 2.94
CA GLY A 23 -5.03 -2.04 4.30
C GLY A 23 -5.98 -2.68 5.30
N PHE A 24 -7.28 -2.66 5.03
CA PHE A 24 -8.28 -3.25 5.90
C PHE A 24 -8.12 -4.77 5.95
N PHE A 25 -8.30 -5.50 4.84
CA PHE A 25 -8.29 -6.96 4.92
C PHE A 25 -6.90 -7.54 5.16
N GLY A 26 -5.87 -7.01 4.51
CA GLY A 26 -4.51 -7.51 4.66
C GLY A 26 -3.91 -7.22 6.02
N VAL A 27 -3.84 -5.93 6.40
CA VAL A 27 -3.19 -5.53 7.65
C VAL A 27 -4.00 -6.00 8.86
N PHE A 28 -5.33 -5.86 8.86
CA PHE A 28 -6.17 -6.38 9.95
C PHE A 28 -5.95 -7.89 10.13
N ASN A 29 -6.06 -8.68 9.07
CA ASN A 29 -5.90 -10.14 9.17
C ASN A 29 -4.49 -10.54 9.65
N SER A 30 -3.45 -9.80 9.25
CA SER A 30 -2.08 -10.07 9.70
C SER A 30 -1.87 -9.79 11.20
N VAL A 31 -2.62 -8.84 11.77
CA VAL A 31 -2.51 -8.48 13.20
C VAL A 31 -3.41 -9.37 14.06
N PHE A 32 -4.59 -9.75 13.56
CA PHE A 32 -5.57 -10.59 14.27
C PHE A 32 -5.45 -12.09 14.02
N SER A 33 -4.45 -12.52 13.25
CA SER A 33 -4.18 -13.95 13.16
C SER A 33 -3.83 -14.46 14.57
N ASP A 34 -4.73 -15.26 15.15
CA ASP A 34 -4.52 -15.99 16.41
C ASP A 34 -3.46 -17.11 16.27
N GLY A 35 -2.90 -17.24 15.07
CA GLY A 35 -1.82 -18.17 14.75
C GLY A 35 -0.50 -17.82 15.43
N SER A 36 0.44 -18.77 15.32
CA SER A 36 1.82 -18.60 15.80
C SER A 36 2.51 -17.37 15.18
N THR A 37 3.61 -16.91 15.78
CA THR A 37 4.42 -15.81 15.22
C THR A 37 4.84 -16.08 13.77
N TYR A 38 5.03 -17.36 13.41
CA TYR A 38 5.32 -17.79 12.06
C TYR A 38 4.16 -17.51 11.08
N GLU A 39 2.94 -17.88 11.43
CA GLU A 39 1.74 -17.63 10.61
C GLU A 39 1.48 -16.14 10.41
N ARG A 40 1.74 -15.32 11.45
CA ARG A 40 1.70 -13.86 11.36
C ARG A 40 2.75 -13.32 10.40
N ALA A 41 3.99 -13.81 10.47
CA ALA A 41 5.05 -13.38 9.54
C ALA A 41 4.72 -13.75 8.09
N VAL A 42 4.14 -14.93 7.84
CA VAL A 42 3.70 -15.36 6.51
C VAL A 42 2.57 -14.46 5.99
N THR A 43 1.56 -14.15 6.81
CA THR A 43 0.48 -13.24 6.40
C THR A 43 0.99 -11.84 6.12
N ILE A 44 1.90 -11.29 6.94
CA ILE A 44 2.58 -10.01 6.66
C ILE A 44 3.29 -10.06 5.30
N LEU A 45 4.07 -11.11 5.02
CA LEU A 45 4.78 -11.26 3.76
C LEU A 45 3.83 -11.25 2.55
N VAL A 46 2.71 -11.98 2.63
CA VAL A 46 1.69 -11.99 1.57
C VAL A 46 1.12 -10.58 1.34
N VAL A 47 0.82 -9.84 2.40
CA VAL A 47 0.30 -8.47 2.30
C VAL A 47 1.33 -7.52 1.68
N LEU A 48 2.61 -7.66 2.04
CA LEU A 48 3.69 -6.88 1.44
C LEU A 48 3.83 -7.15 -0.06
N ILE A 49 3.70 -8.40 -0.51
CA ILE A 49 3.69 -8.75 -1.94
C ILE A 49 2.51 -8.06 -2.65
N ILE A 50 1.32 -8.07 -2.05
CA ILE A 50 0.14 -7.40 -2.62
C ILE A 50 0.38 -5.89 -2.74
N TYR A 51 0.97 -5.26 -1.73
CA TYR A 51 1.38 -3.84 -1.81
C TYR A 51 2.38 -3.59 -2.93
N ALA A 52 3.40 -4.45 -3.07
CA ALA A 52 4.41 -4.34 -4.12
C ALA A 52 3.78 -4.38 -5.51
N VAL A 53 2.99 -5.42 -5.78
CA VAL A 53 2.34 -5.64 -7.08
C VAL A 53 1.35 -4.52 -7.39
N SER A 54 0.52 -4.14 -6.43
CA SER A 54 -0.43 -3.03 -6.59
C SER A 54 0.29 -1.71 -6.87
N GLY A 55 1.38 -1.45 -6.16
CA GLY A 55 2.25 -0.29 -6.41
C GLY A 55 2.80 -0.29 -7.83
N VAL A 56 3.33 -1.41 -8.32
CA VAL A 56 3.83 -1.54 -9.70
C VAL A 56 2.73 -1.25 -10.72
N ILE A 57 1.55 -1.86 -10.57
CA ILE A 57 0.41 -1.65 -11.48
C ILE A 57 0.00 -0.17 -11.51
N ILE A 58 -0.17 0.46 -10.35
CA ILE A 58 -0.58 1.86 -10.24
C ILE A 58 0.49 2.79 -10.81
N GLY A 59 1.75 2.54 -10.46
CA GLY A 59 2.90 3.30 -10.96
C GLY A 59 3.01 3.23 -12.48
N PHE A 60 2.75 2.05 -13.05
CA PHE A 60 2.68 1.85 -14.49
C PHE A 60 1.54 2.67 -15.11
N ILE A 61 0.31 2.57 -14.61
CA ILE A 61 -0.83 3.29 -15.21
C ILE A 61 -0.70 4.83 -15.08
N LYS A 62 -0.08 5.33 -14.00
CA LYS A 62 0.01 6.78 -13.68
C LYS A 62 1.41 7.23 -13.23
N PRO A 63 2.39 7.34 -14.14
CA PRO A 63 3.79 7.57 -13.77
C PRO A 63 4.12 8.97 -13.21
N ILE A 64 3.25 9.95 -13.40
CA ILE A 64 3.57 11.38 -13.19
C ILE A 64 3.44 11.82 -11.72
N LYS A 65 2.76 11.03 -10.86
CA LYS A 65 2.38 11.47 -9.49
C LYS A 65 2.58 10.40 -8.40
N THR A 66 3.67 9.65 -8.49
CA THR A 66 4.05 8.56 -7.54
C THR A 66 3.87 8.95 -6.07
N MET A 67 4.33 10.15 -5.67
CA MET A 67 4.24 10.62 -4.28
C MET A 67 2.81 10.90 -3.79
N LEU A 68 1.87 11.22 -4.68
CA LEU A 68 0.47 11.43 -4.30
C LEU A 68 -0.30 10.12 -4.19
N TYR A 69 0.09 9.09 -4.94
CA TYR A 69 -0.53 7.76 -4.87
C TYR A 69 -0.01 6.91 -3.72
N LEU A 70 1.20 7.19 -3.21
CA LEU A 70 1.76 6.51 -2.06
C LEU A 70 0.83 6.57 -0.83
N PRO A 71 0.43 7.75 -0.31
CA PRO A 71 -0.50 7.81 0.81
C PRO A 71 -1.86 7.22 0.45
N CYS A 72 -2.39 7.42 -0.76
CA CYS A 72 -3.67 6.81 -1.13
C CYS A 72 -3.65 5.27 -1.07
N LEU A 73 -2.51 4.66 -1.39
CA LEU A 73 -2.35 3.21 -1.36
C LEU A 73 -2.10 2.69 0.06
N SER A 74 -1.26 3.36 0.85
CA SER A 74 -0.78 2.83 2.14
C SER A 74 -1.51 3.37 3.37
N ILE A 75 -2.19 4.52 3.31
CA ILE A 75 -2.67 5.23 4.52
C ILE A 75 -3.58 4.39 5.41
N THR A 76 -4.51 3.64 4.83
CA THR A 76 -5.44 2.82 5.60
C THR A 76 -4.71 1.73 6.40
N GLY A 77 -3.75 1.05 5.76
CA GLY A 77 -2.93 0.03 6.42
C GLY A 77 -2.06 0.62 7.52
N LEU A 78 -1.44 1.79 7.26
CA LEU A 78 -0.60 2.48 8.24
C LEU A 78 -1.40 2.97 9.45
N VAL A 79 -2.61 3.52 9.23
CA VAL A 79 -3.49 3.98 10.31
C VAL A 79 -3.92 2.82 11.19
N LEU A 80 -4.32 1.68 10.59
CA LEU A 80 -4.64 0.48 11.35
C LEU A 80 -3.43 0.01 12.17
N LEU A 81 -2.25 -0.03 11.57
CA LEU A 81 -1.05 -0.48 12.27
C LEU A 81 -0.65 0.44 13.43
N LEU A 82 -0.78 1.77 13.25
CA LEU A 82 -0.55 2.75 14.31
C LEU A 82 -1.55 2.56 15.46
N PHE A 83 -2.82 2.32 15.15
CA PHE A 83 -3.84 2.04 16.16
C PHE A 83 -3.49 0.79 16.97
N TYR A 84 -3.06 -0.29 16.32
CA TYR A 84 -2.61 -1.50 17.03
C TYR A 84 -1.36 -1.28 17.85
N MET A 85 -0.37 -0.58 17.31
CA MET A 85 0.88 -0.30 18.01
C MET A 85 0.66 0.58 19.26
N TYR A 86 -0.35 1.46 19.23
CA TYR A 86 -0.75 2.24 20.40
C TYR A 86 -1.43 1.37 21.48
N LYS A 87 -2.25 0.39 21.07
CA LYS A 87 -2.95 -0.51 22.00
C LYS A 87 -2.01 -1.55 22.61
N GLU A 88 -1.18 -2.18 21.78
CA GLU A 88 -0.23 -3.22 22.15
C GLU A 88 1.06 -3.04 21.35
N PHE A 89 2.09 -2.48 22.00
CA PHE A 89 3.35 -2.22 21.32
C PHE A 89 4.10 -3.51 21.01
N ASN A 90 4.37 -3.75 19.73
CA ASN A 90 5.19 -4.86 19.25
C ASN A 90 6.17 -4.34 18.19
N ILE A 91 7.45 -4.69 18.32
CA ILE A 91 8.51 -4.29 17.37
C ILE A 91 8.19 -4.74 15.93
N LEU A 92 7.49 -5.88 15.78
CA LEU A 92 7.08 -6.40 14.47
C LEU A 92 6.13 -5.44 13.74
N TYR A 93 5.27 -4.72 14.48
CA TYR A 93 4.38 -3.72 13.88
C TYR A 93 5.16 -2.51 13.39
N LEU A 94 6.19 -2.07 14.13
CA LEU A 94 7.06 -0.99 13.67
C LEU A 94 7.81 -1.38 12.39
N VAL A 95 8.38 -2.60 12.34
CA VAL A 95 9.06 -3.12 11.15
C VAL A 95 8.09 -3.19 9.98
N TYR A 96 6.88 -3.71 10.21
CA TYR A 96 5.87 -3.83 9.17
C TYR A 96 5.39 -2.46 8.64
N PHE A 97 5.26 -1.45 9.50
CA PHE A 97 4.95 -0.07 9.13
C PHE A 97 5.96 0.46 8.09
N ILE A 98 7.24 0.31 8.41
CA ILE A 98 8.35 0.77 7.56
C ILE A 98 8.35 -0.01 6.24
N LEU A 99 8.14 -1.32 6.29
CA LEU A 99 8.09 -2.17 5.10
C LEU A 99 6.95 -1.81 4.16
N ILE A 100 5.74 -1.52 4.66
CA ILE A 100 4.61 -1.07 3.82
C ILE A 100 4.99 0.19 3.04
N LEU A 101 5.61 1.18 3.71
CA LEU A 101 6.04 2.42 3.06
C LEU A 101 7.11 2.18 2.00
N ILE A 102 8.17 1.45 2.35
CA ILE A 102 9.29 1.14 1.45
C ILE A 102 8.78 0.39 0.23
N ILE A 103 8.03 -0.70 0.43
CA ILE A 103 7.59 -1.57 -0.65
C ILE A 103 6.58 -0.87 -1.55
N SER A 104 5.63 -0.11 -0.97
CA SER A 104 4.68 0.68 -1.76
C SER A 104 5.40 1.74 -2.61
N TYR A 105 6.39 2.42 -2.03
CA TYR A 105 7.20 3.41 -2.76
C TYR A 105 7.99 2.77 -3.91
N PHE A 106 8.70 1.67 -3.64
CA PHE A 106 9.47 0.96 -4.66
C PHE A 106 8.58 0.38 -5.74
N GLY A 107 7.40 -0.16 -5.41
CA GLY A 107 6.43 -0.63 -6.39
C GLY A 107 5.99 0.50 -7.32
N LEU A 108 5.52 1.62 -6.75
CA LEU A 108 5.09 2.79 -7.53
C LEU A 108 6.21 3.37 -8.39
N LYS A 109 7.44 3.45 -7.86
CA LYS A 109 8.62 3.94 -8.58
C LYS A 109 9.01 3.01 -9.73
N THR A 110 9.02 1.71 -9.49
CA THR A 110 9.34 0.70 -10.52
C THR A 110 8.33 0.74 -11.66
N GLY A 111 7.03 0.73 -11.34
CA GLY A 111 5.98 0.83 -12.35
C GLY A 111 6.07 2.10 -13.18
N SER A 112 6.33 3.25 -12.54
CA SER A 112 6.43 4.54 -13.24
C SER A 112 7.67 4.65 -14.14
N SER A 113 8.78 4.03 -13.74
CA SER A 113 10.01 3.97 -14.52
C SER A 113 9.83 3.22 -15.85
N PHE A 114 9.04 2.13 -15.85
CA PHE A 114 8.84 1.29 -17.03
C PHE A 114 8.16 2.03 -18.20
N ILE A 115 7.34 3.04 -17.90
CA ILE A 115 6.75 3.90 -18.94
C ILE A 115 7.73 4.98 -19.41
N ARG A 116 8.56 5.51 -18.50
CA ARG A 116 9.52 6.58 -18.84
C ARG A 116 10.58 6.11 -19.84
N HIS A 117 10.96 4.84 -19.80
CA HIS A 117 11.88 4.24 -20.79
C HIS A 117 11.23 3.85 -22.13
N LYS A 118 9.90 3.92 -22.24
CA LYS A 118 9.15 3.63 -23.49
C LYS A 118 8.74 4.90 -24.26
N LYS A 119 8.99 6.09 -23.72
CA LYS A 119 8.81 7.38 -24.40
C LYS A 119 10.17 7.91 -24.85
#